data_AF-A0AAQ3MTP4-F1
#
_entry.id   AF-A0AAQ3MTP4-F1
#
_cell.length_a   1.000
_cell.length_b   1.000
_cell.length_c   1.000
_cell.angle_alpha   90.00
_cell.angle_beta   90.00
_cell.angle_gamma   90.00
#
_symmetry.space_group_name_H-M   'P 1'
#
loop_
_entity.id
_entity.type
_entity.pdbx_description
1 polymer ?
#
loop_
_entity_poly.entity_id
_entity_poly.type
_entity_poly.pdbx_seq_one_letter_code
_entity_poly.pdbx_strand_id
1 'polypeptide(L)'
;MANTVAFVILFCLLNVTTLLTHAASCRSNGAYSPEINPSGTPAILTLNDFGRDGDGGGASECDGKFHPLPQRVVALSTGWYSNGARCGRMIRIEARNGRSTVAKVVDECDSVHGCPRTCKNNMVDASETVWNDLGLNTDDGEVAVIWTMA
;
A
#
# COMPACT_ATOMS: atom_id res chain seq x y z
N MET A 1 26.87 42.28 -34.59
CA MET A 1 27.27 41.36 -33.51
C MET A 1 26.49 41.60 -32.21
N ALA A 2 25.21 42.01 -32.26
CA ALA A 2 24.37 42.25 -31.07
C ALA A 2 23.17 41.28 -30.96
N ASN A 3 22.77 40.64 -32.07
CA ASN A 3 21.59 39.76 -32.11
C ASN A 3 21.88 38.30 -31.73
N THR A 4 23.12 37.81 -31.84
CA THR A 4 23.42 36.40 -31.58
C THR A 4 23.49 36.08 -30.07
N VAL A 5 23.90 37.06 -29.25
CA VAL A 5 24.03 36.89 -27.79
C VAL A 5 22.65 36.87 -27.10
N ALA A 6 21.70 37.68 -27.58
CA ALA A 6 20.34 37.72 -27.04
C ALA A 6 19.55 36.41 -27.25
N PHE A 7 19.75 35.75 -28.40
CA PHE A 7 19.10 34.47 -28.71
C PHE A 7 19.65 33.31 -27.85
N VAL A 8 20.95 33.30 -27.55
CA VAL A 8 21.57 32.25 -26.71
C VAL A 8 21.10 32.36 -25.26
N ILE A 9 20.93 33.59 -24.74
CA ILE A 9 20.44 33.81 -23.36
C ILE A 9 18.95 33.42 -23.25
N LEU A 10 18.12 33.76 -24.25
CA LEU A 10 16.70 33.39 -24.26
C LEU A 10 16.49 31.87 -24.39
N PHE A 11 17.32 31.18 -25.17
CA PHE A 11 17.31 29.72 -25.27
C PHE A 11 17.78 29.05 -23.96
N CYS A 12 18.80 29.59 -23.29
CA CYS A 12 19.21 29.10 -21.97
C CYS A 12 18.11 29.29 -20.91
N LEU A 13 17.43 30.43 -20.89
CA LEU A 13 16.34 30.71 -19.92
C LEU A 13 15.10 29.82 -20.16
N LEU A 14 14.75 29.55 -21.42
CA LEU A 14 13.65 28.62 -21.78
C LEU A 14 13.97 27.16 -21.45
N ASN A 15 15.24 26.76 -21.42
CA ASN A 15 15.66 25.41 -21.05
C ASN A 15 15.88 25.23 -19.52
N VAL A 16 16.13 26.31 -18.78
CA VAL A 16 16.22 26.27 -17.31
C VAL A 16 14.83 26.18 -16.67
N THR A 17 13.80 26.79 -17.27
CA THR A 17 12.42 26.68 -16.76
C THR A 17 11.78 25.31 -17.01
N THR A 18 12.19 24.59 -18.07
CA THR A 18 11.71 23.22 -18.35
C THR A 18 12.42 22.14 -17.52
N LEU A 19 13.54 22.47 -16.87
CA LEU A 19 14.28 21.54 -16.02
C LEU A 19 13.70 21.43 -14.59
N LEU A 20 12.75 22.28 -14.21
CA LEU A 20 12.24 22.42 -12.83
C LEU A 20 10.83 21.84 -12.59
N THR A 21 10.19 21.19 -13.55
CA THR A 21 8.77 20.76 -13.43
C THR A 21 8.54 19.25 -13.38
N HIS A 22 9.42 18.47 -12.75
CA HIS A 22 9.16 17.04 -12.52
C HIS A 22 9.35 16.60 -11.06
N ALA A 23 9.14 17.50 -10.09
CA ALA A 23 8.76 17.03 -8.77
C ALA A 23 7.28 16.62 -8.86
N ALA A 24 7.01 15.34 -9.11
CA ALA A 24 5.68 14.78 -8.91
C ALA A 24 5.24 15.15 -7.49
N SER A 25 4.24 16.03 -7.38
CA SER A 25 3.72 16.45 -6.08
C SER A 25 3.23 15.21 -5.34
N CYS A 26 3.87 14.92 -4.21
CA CYS A 26 3.47 13.88 -3.27
C CYS A 26 2.02 14.09 -2.84
N ARG A 27 1.11 13.22 -3.31
CA ARG A 27 -0.27 13.20 -2.82
C ARG A 27 -0.41 12.10 -1.78
N SER A 28 -0.56 12.54 -0.53
CA SER A 28 -0.96 11.67 0.58
C SER A 28 -2.40 11.19 0.37
N ASN A 29 -2.69 9.93 0.68
CA ASN A 29 -4.06 9.41 0.74
C ASN A 29 -4.72 9.66 2.11
N GLY A 30 -3.96 10.26 3.05
CA GLY A 30 -4.42 10.65 4.37
C GLY A 30 -4.29 9.54 5.42
N ALA A 31 -4.45 9.93 6.69
CA ALA A 31 -4.33 9.02 7.84
C ALA A 31 -5.64 8.27 8.18
N TYR A 32 -6.73 8.55 7.46
CA TYR A 32 -8.06 8.04 7.76
C TYR A 32 -8.48 6.98 6.76
N SER A 33 -8.96 5.86 7.29
CA SER A 33 -9.61 4.78 6.53
C SER A 33 -11.14 4.86 6.67
N PRO A 34 -11.91 4.24 5.75
CA PRO A 34 -13.35 4.12 5.90
C PRO A 34 -13.77 3.49 7.23
N GLU A 35 -14.99 3.76 7.68
CA GLU A 35 -15.52 3.17 8.92
C GLU A 35 -15.53 1.64 8.84
N ILE A 36 -15.11 1.01 9.94
CA ILE A 36 -15.12 -0.45 10.06
C ILE A 36 -16.56 -0.89 10.30
N ASN A 37 -17.06 -1.76 9.42
CA ASN A 37 -18.34 -2.41 9.55
C ASN A 37 -18.14 -3.80 10.20
N PRO A 38 -18.67 -4.04 11.41
CA PRO A 38 -18.57 -5.35 12.07
C PRO A 38 -19.18 -6.51 11.27
N SER A 39 -20.12 -6.23 10.38
CA SER A 39 -20.76 -7.21 9.48
C SER A 39 -20.00 -7.43 8.17
N GLY A 40 -18.92 -6.68 7.91
CA GLY A 40 -18.12 -6.77 6.69
C GLY A 40 -17.66 -5.41 6.22
N THR A 41 -16.38 -5.11 6.42
CA THR A 41 -15.74 -3.85 5.98
C THR A 41 -15.24 -4.02 4.55
N PRO A 42 -15.74 -3.25 3.56
CA PRO A 42 -15.23 -3.32 2.19
C PRO A 42 -13.79 -2.84 2.10
N ALA A 43 -12.95 -3.58 1.38
CA ALA A 43 -11.55 -3.25 1.16
C ALA A 43 -11.07 -3.65 -0.23
N ILE A 44 -9.90 -3.14 -0.60
CA ILE A 44 -9.11 -3.62 -1.72
C ILE A 44 -7.98 -4.48 -1.16
N LEU A 45 -7.88 -5.73 -1.62
CA LEU A 45 -6.77 -6.61 -1.34
C LEU A 45 -5.67 -6.36 -2.37
N THR A 46 -4.43 -6.19 -1.89
CA THR A 46 -3.20 -6.15 -2.69
C THR A 46 -2.25 -7.26 -2.26
N LEU A 47 -1.25 -7.55 -3.09
CA LEU A 47 -0.19 -8.51 -2.78
C LEU A 47 1.03 -7.78 -2.24
N ASN A 48 1.58 -8.28 -1.13
CA ASN A 48 2.86 -7.84 -0.58
C ASN A 48 3.70 -9.03 -0.10
N ASP A 49 5.00 -8.97 -0.35
CA ASP A 49 6.00 -9.89 0.18
C ASP A 49 6.59 -9.35 1.48
N PHE A 50 6.24 -10.02 2.58
CA PHE A 50 6.70 -9.73 3.93
C PHE A 50 8.05 -10.41 4.27
N GLY A 51 8.67 -11.08 3.30
CA GLY A 51 9.99 -11.69 3.41
C GLY A 51 11.12 -10.66 3.50
N ARG A 52 12.32 -11.12 3.90
CA ARG A 52 13.51 -10.26 4.08
C ARG A 52 13.93 -9.50 2.82
N ASP A 53 13.76 -10.13 1.67
CA ASP A 53 14.15 -9.60 0.36
C ASP A 53 12.91 -9.30 -0.50
N GLY A 54 11.75 -9.15 0.15
CA GLY A 54 10.47 -8.84 -0.47
C GLY A 54 10.31 -7.35 -0.82
N ASP A 55 9.15 -7.00 -1.37
CA ASP A 55 8.79 -5.64 -1.74
C ASP A 55 8.23 -4.80 -0.59
N GLY A 56 7.91 -5.41 0.56
CA GLY A 56 7.50 -4.71 1.78
C GLY A 56 8.57 -3.82 2.41
N GLY A 57 9.80 -3.86 1.88
CA GLY A 57 10.91 -3.01 2.30
C GLY A 57 11.52 -3.43 3.63
N GLY A 58 10.92 -2.97 4.74
CA GLY A 58 11.42 -3.17 6.10
C GLY A 58 10.85 -4.41 6.79
N ALA A 59 11.30 -4.64 8.03
CA ALA A 59 10.63 -5.57 8.92
C ALA A 59 9.30 -4.95 9.42
N SER A 60 8.28 -5.77 9.62
CA SER A 60 6.92 -5.29 9.87
C SER A 60 6.76 -4.54 11.20
N GLU A 61 5.97 -3.47 11.19
CA GLU A 61 5.85 -2.50 12.28
C GLU A 61 5.36 -3.10 13.61
N CYS A 62 4.54 -4.15 13.58
CA CYS A 62 3.99 -4.71 14.82
C CYS A 62 5.00 -5.44 15.70
N ASP A 63 6.00 -6.11 15.11
CA ASP A 63 6.91 -6.99 15.86
C ASP A 63 8.38 -6.91 15.43
N GLY A 64 8.71 -6.06 14.46
CA GLY A 64 10.06 -5.86 13.96
C GLY A 64 10.62 -7.09 13.25
N LYS A 65 9.76 -7.94 12.66
CA LYS A 65 10.18 -9.17 11.97
C LYS A 65 9.75 -9.18 10.51
N PHE A 66 10.49 -9.98 9.74
CA PHE A 66 10.04 -10.44 8.44
C PHE A 66 9.16 -11.68 8.61
N HIS A 67 8.16 -11.82 7.75
CA HIS A 67 7.24 -12.94 7.71
C HIS A 67 7.35 -13.68 6.37
N PRO A 68 8.34 -14.58 6.20
CA PRO A 68 8.44 -15.37 4.99
C PRO A 68 7.21 -16.28 4.82
N LEU A 69 6.94 -16.66 3.57
CA LEU A 69 5.96 -17.69 3.24
C LEU A 69 6.20 -18.98 4.05
N PRO A 70 5.16 -19.74 4.41
CA PRO A 70 3.75 -19.57 4.03
C PRO A 70 2.91 -18.90 5.15
N GLN A 71 3.43 -17.86 5.80
CA GLN A 71 2.67 -17.18 6.86
C GLN A 71 1.49 -16.39 6.30
N ARG A 72 0.32 -16.51 6.96
CA ARG A 72 -0.89 -15.73 6.64
C ARG A 72 -0.85 -14.39 7.38
N VAL A 73 -0.24 -13.40 6.74
CA VAL A 73 -0.08 -12.07 7.32
C VAL A 73 -0.59 -10.99 6.39
N VAL A 74 -0.96 -9.85 6.99
CA VAL A 74 -1.43 -8.65 6.29
C VAL A 74 -0.90 -7.37 6.93
N ALA A 75 -0.79 -6.34 6.12
CA ALA A 75 -0.75 -4.94 6.51
C ALA A 75 -2.13 -4.30 6.35
N LEU A 76 -2.46 -3.31 7.17
CA LEU A 76 -3.68 -2.52 7.03
C LEU A 76 -3.34 -1.06 6.72
N SER A 77 -4.15 -0.39 5.89
CA SER A 77 -4.05 1.06 5.71
C SER A 77 -3.97 1.80 7.05
N THR A 78 -3.19 2.89 7.12
CA THR A 78 -2.92 3.67 8.34
C THR A 78 -4.10 3.83 9.30
N GLY A 79 -5.28 4.23 8.80
CA GLY A 79 -6.47 4.41 9.64
C GLY A 79 -7.01 3.11 10.25
N TRP A 80 -6.98 2.01 9.50
CA TRP A 80 -7.31 0.68 10.00
C TRP A 80 -6.17 0.03 10.80
N TYR A 81 -4.91 0.36 10.56
CA TYR A 81 -3.81 -0.05 11.42
C TYR A 81 -3.96 0.56 12.83
N SER A 82 -4.43 1.81 12.91
CA SER A 82 -4.79 2.50 14.15
C SER A 82 -3.64 2.53 15.15
N ASN A 83 -2.45 2.94 14.68
CA ASN A 83 -1.23 3.03 15.49
C ASN A 83 -0.95 1.74 16.26
N GLY A 84 -1.06 0.60 15.55
CA GLY A 84 -0.79 -0.73 16.09
C GLY A 84 -1.88 -1.31 16.99
N ALA A 85 -3.03 -0.67 17.17
CA ALA A 85 -4.11 -1.21 18.00
C ALA A 85 -4.63 -2.59 17.53
N ARG A 86 -4.41 -2.92 16.24
CA ARG A 86 -4.75 -4.24 15.66
C ARG A 86 -3.56 -5.18 15.52
N CYS A 87 -2.36 -4.79 15.96
CA CYS A 87 -1.19 -5.66 15.88
C CYS A 87 -1.41 -7.02 16.53
N GLY A 88 -1.03 -8.08 15.82
CA GLY A 88 -1.18 -9.47 16.25
C GLY A 88 -2.63 -9.97 16.31
N ARG A 89 -3.62 -9.12 16.00
CA ARG A 89 -5.03 -9.53 15.91
C ARG A 89 -5.28 -10.25 14.59
N MET A 90 -6.26 -11.14 14.62
CA MET A 90 -6.69 -11.87 13.44
C MET A 90 -7.84 -11.13 12.77
N ILE A 91 -7.79 -11.06 11.44
CA ILE A 91 -8.91 -10.64 10.60
C ILE A 91 -9.33 -11.78 9.71
N ARG A 92 -10.61 -11.83 9.38
CA ARG A 92 -11.17 -12.72 8.36
C ARG A 92 -11.37 -11.91 7.10
N ILE A 93 -10.86 -12.43 6.00
CA ILE A 93 -10.93 -11.84 4.67
C ILE A 93 -11.81 -12.76 3.84
N GLU A 94 -12.78 -12.20 3.15
CA GLU A 94 -13.68 -12.93 2.27
C GLU A 94 -13.67 -12.30 0.87
N ALA A 95 -13.45 -13.15 -0.13
CA ALA A 95 -13.45 -12.78 -1.53
C ALA A 95 -14.84 -12.99 -2.15
N ARG A 96 -15.10 -12.32 -3.29
CA ARG A 96 -16.38 -12.41 -4.01
C ARG A 96 -16.76 -13.83 -4.46
N ASN A 97 -15.79 -14.73 -4.56
CA ASN A 97 -16.01 -16.15 -4.89
C ASN A 97 -16.52 -16.97 -3.67
N GLY A 98 -16.77 -16.34 -2.52
CA GLY A 98 -17.25 -16.97 -1.29
C GLY A 98 -16.17 -17.67 -0.46
N ARG A 99 -14.92 -17.66 -0.92
CA ARG A 99 -13.79 -18.21 -0.14
C ARG A 99 -13.36 -17.19 0.90
N SER A 100 -12.96 -17.68 2.06
CA SER A 100 -12.44 -16.85 3.14
C SER A 100 -11.20 -17.48 3.77
N THR A 101 -10.36 -16.63 4.36
CA THR A 101 -9.20 -17.04 5.16
C THR A 101 -9.03 -16.10 6.35
N VAL A 102 -8.25 -16.54 7.34
CA VAL A 102 -7.90 -15.73 8.52
C VAL A 102 -6.42 -15.40 8.45
N ALA A 103 -6.09 -14.13 8.63
CA ALA A 103 -4.72 -13.63 8.60
C ALA A 103 -4.42 -12.74 9.80
N LYS A 104 -3.15 -12.73 10.21
CA LYS A 104 -2.66 -11.90 11.32
C LYS A 104 -2.23 -10.53 10.80
N VAL A 105 -2.68 -9.48 11.45
CA VAL A 105 -2.17 -8.12 11.19
C VAL A 105 -0.77 -8.00 11.76
N VAL A 106 0.20 -7.71 10.90
CA VAL A 106 1.62 -7.56 11.28
C VAL A 106 2.19 -6.20 10.92
N ASP A 107 1.53 -5.42 10.07
CA ASP A 107 2.14 -4.22 9.53
C ASP A 107 1.15 -3.09 9.23
N GLU A 108 1.72 -1.92 8.94
CA GLU A 108 1.03 -0.77 8.38
C GLU A 108 1.28 -0.66 6.88
N CYS A 109 0.20 -0.49 6.11
CA CYS A 109 0.29 0.00 4.73
C CYS A 109 0.19 1.52 4.79
N ASP A 110 1.33 2.22 4.80
CA ASP A 110 1.38 3.67 5.03
C ASP A 110 0.66 4.43 3.90
N SER A 111 -0.49 5.02 4.23
CA SER A 111 -1.29 5.84 3.32
C SER A 111 -0.98 7.33 3.44
N VAL A 112 -0.10 7.71 4.37
CA VAL A 112 0.30 9.08 4.67
C VAL A 112 1.62 9.43 3.97
N HIS A 113 2.62 8.56 4.07
CA HIS A 113 3.98 8.73 3.54
C HIS A 113 4.33 7.62 2.53
N GLY A 114 5.38 7.80 1.71
CA GLY A 114 5.84 6.74 0.77
C GLY A 114 6.06 7.15 -0.70
N CYS A 115 6.33 8.41 -1.01
CA CYS A 115 6.52 8.81 -2.41
C CYS A 115 7.61 8.02 -3.15
N PRO A 116 7.36 7.59 -4.41
CA PRO A 116 6.22 7.94 -5.26
C PRO A 116 4.94 7.09 -5.10
N ARG A 117 4.91 6.04 -4.26
CA ARG A 117 3.75 5.14 -4.11
C ARG A 117 3.28 5.08 -2.66
N THR A 118 2.19 5.76 -2.36
CA THR A 118 1.50 5.69 -1.07
C THR A 118 0.38 4.64 -1.12
N CYS A 119 0.16 3.91 -0.03
CA CYS A 119 -1.00 3.02 0.07
C CYS A 119 -2.30 3.82 -0.05
N LYS A 120 -3.33 3.22 -0.64
CA LYS A 120 -4.70 3.75 -0.52
C LYS A 120 -5.17 3.56 0.91
N ASN A 121 -6.20 4.32 1.30
CA ASN A 121 -6.70 4.32 2.66
C ASN A 121 -7.70 3.20 2.97
N ASN A 122 -7.96 2.28 2.03
CA ASN A 122 -8.91 1.18 2.16
C ASN A 122 -8.30 -0.17 1.72
N MET A 123 -7.01 -0.36 1.98
CA MET A 123 -6.23 -1.54 1.59
C MET A 123 -6.06 -2.54 2.73
N VAL A 124 -6.15 -3.81 2.36
CA VAL A 124 -5.59 -4.95 3.10
C VAL A 124 -4.46 -5.48 2.23
N ASP A 125 -3.22 -5.27 2.64
CA ASP A 125 -2.06 -5.67 1.85
C ASP A 125 -1.57 -7.03 2.34
N ALA A 126 -1.62 -8.05 1.49
CA ALA A 126 -1.66 -9.43 1.96
C ALA A 126 -0.58 -10.31 1.35
N SER A 127 -0.05 -11.21 2.18
CA SER A 127 0.89 -12.25 1.73
C SER A 127 0.30 -13.15 0.63
N GLU A 128 1.17 -13.71 -0.22
CA GLU A 128 0.77 -14.66 -1.26
C GLU A 128 -0.04 -15.85 -0.73
N THR A 129 0.24 -16.28 0.51
CA THR A 129 -0.53 -17.36 1.15
C THR A 129 -2.00 -16.99 1.33
N VAL A 130 -2.31 -15.73 1.65
CA VAL A 130 -3.69 -15.24 1.76
C VAL A 130 -4.38 -15.25 0.41
N TRP A 131 -3.70 -14.79 -0.65
CA TRP A 131 -4.21 -14.83 -2.02
C TRP A 131 -4.53 -16.25 -2.48
N ASN A 132 -3.60 -17.19 -2.23
CA ASN A 132 -3.74 -18.59 -2.57
C ASN A 132 -4.92 -19.26 -1.84
N ASP A 133 -5.10 -18.99 -0.54
CA ASP A 133 -6.23 -19.51 0.23
C ASP A 133 -7.58 -18.99 -0.30
N LEU A 134 -7.64 -17.72 -0.68
CA LEU A 134 -8.82 -17.09 -1.28
C LEU A 134 -9.07 -17.57 -2.71
N GLY A 135 -8.15 -18.33 -3.31
CA GLY A 135 -8.25 -18.80 -4.70
C GLY A 135 -8.27 -17.67 -5.71
N LEU A 136 -7.48 -16.62 -5.46
CA LEU A 136 -7.35 -15.44 -6.30
C LEU A 136 -6.07 -15.50 -7.12
N ASN A 137 -6.06 -14.87 -8.30
CA ASN A 137 -4.86 -14.77 -9.12
C ASN A 137 -4.08 -13.51 -8.73
N THR A 138 -2.82 -13.67 -8.30
CA THR A 138 -1.96 -12.55 -7.92
C THR A 138 -1.71 -11.56 -9.06
N ASP A 139 -1.80 -11.99 -10.32
CA ASP A 139 -1.64 -11.12 -11.50
C ASP A 139 -2.78 -10.10 -11.66
N ASP A 140 -3.91 -10.26 -10.93
CA ASP A 140 -5.01 -9.29 -10.94
C ASP A 140 -4.62 -7.96 -10.26
N GLY A 141 -3.58 -7.99 -9.41
CA GLY A 141 -2.99 -6.83 -8.72
C GLY A 141 -3.84 -6.25 -7.59
N GLU A 142 -5.10 -5.90 -7.86
CA GLU A 142 -6.05 -5.36 -6.90
C GLU A 142 -7.41 -6.07 -7.02
N VAL A 143 -7.94 -6.58 -5.90
CA VAL A 143 -9.22 -7.28 -5.88
C VAL A 143 -10.10 -6.81 -4.71
N ALA A 144 -11.40 -6.65 -4.97
CA ALA A 144 -12.34 -6.26 -3.93
C ALA A 144 -12.64 -7.42 -2.97
N VAL A 145 -12.53 -7.15 -1.67
CA VAL A 145 -12.81 -8.10 -0.59
C VAL A 145 -13.67 -7.42 0.50
N ILE A 146 -14.16 -8.22 1.43
CA ILE A 146 -14.64 -7.73 2.73
C ILE A 146 -13.79 -8.32 3.84
N TRP A 147 -13.62 -7.58 4.95
CA TRP A 147 -12.95 -8.10 6.12
C TRP A 147 -13.68 -7.77 7.42
N THR A 148 -13.48 -8.62 8.43
CA THR A 148 -13.97 -8.45 9.80
C THR A 148 -12.89 -8.85 10.80
N MET A 149 -13.00 -8.40 12.05
CA MET A 149 -12.20 -8.98 13.14
C MET A 149 -12.61 -10.45 13.33
N ALA A 150 -11.63 -11.35 13.46
CA ALA A 150 -11.86 -12.79 13.53
C ALA A 150 -11.97 -13.36 14.94
#